data_AF-A0A497H934-F1
#
_entry.id   AF-A0A497H934-F1
#
_cell.length_a   1.000
_cell.length_b   1.000
_cell.length_c   1.000
_cell.angle_alpha   90.00
_cell.angle_beta   90.00
_cell.angle_gamma   90.00
#
_symmetry.space_group_name_H-M   'P 1'
#
loop_
_entity.id
_entity.type
_entity.pdbx_description
1 polymer ?
#
loop_
_entity_poly.entity_id
_entity_poly.type
_entity_poly.pdbx_seq_one_letter_code
_entity_poly.pdbx_strand_id
1 'polypeptide(L)' 'DIDVVYIPPYYPQAKGKVERCIRTFVEEYLRLQKVFDSVADQTEDFVYWINNSRYHLGIYGYPADVYLRKQNVTDVT' A
#
# COMPACT_ATOMS: atom_id res chain seq x y z
N ASP A 1 13.87 20.06 2.99
CA ASP A 1 13.80 19.92 1.52
C ASP A 1 13.42 18.49 1.15
N ILE A 2 12.64 18.31 0.08
CA ILE A 2 12.23 17.00 -0.44
C ILE A 2 12.99 16.76 -1.74
N ASP A 3 13.81 15.72 -1.78
CA ASP A 3 14.55 15.33 -2.97
C ASP A 3 13.73 14.35 -3.82
N VAL A 4 13.55 14.68 -5.10
CA VAL A 4 12.84 13.83 -6.04
C VAL A 4 13.85 12.96 -6.78
N VAL A 5 13.74 11.63 -6.59
CA VAL A 5 14.58 10.64 -7.27
C VAL A 5 13.76 9.91 -8.33
N TYR A 6 14.25 9.93 -9.57
CA TYR A 6 13.64 9.21 -10.69
C TYR A 6 14.31 7.85 -10.89
N ILE A 7 13.49 6.85 -11.17
CA ILE A 7 13.93 5.49 -11.49
C ILE A 7 14.30 5.41 -12.99
N PRO A 8 15.32 4.63 -13.38
CA PRO A 8 15.66 4.41 -14.78
C PRO A 8 14.46 3.91 -15.62
N PRO A 9 14.37 4.31 -16.89
CA PRO A 9 13.33 3.81 -17.78
C PRO A 9 13.45 2.28 -17.94
N TYR A 10 12.31 1.60 -18.10
CA TYR A 10 12.20 0.14 -18.31
C TYR A 10 12.57 -0.78 -17.12
N TYR A 11 12.58 -0.25 -15.89
CA TYR A 11 12.73 -1.04 -14.66
C TYR A 11 11.43 -1.09 -13.84
N PRO A 12 10.41 -1.86 -14.26
CA PRO A 12 9.15 -1.97 -13.52
C PRO A 12 9.34 -2.55 -12.12
N GLN A 13 10.36 -3.40 -11.92
CA GLN A 13 10.66 -4.03 -10.62
C GLN A 13 10.98 -2.98 -9.55
N ALA A 14 11.56 -1.85 -9.92
CA ALA A 14 11.89 -0.76 -8.99
C ALA A 14 10.63 -0.08 -8.41
N LYS A 15 9.45 -0.26 -9.05
CA LYS A 15 8.15 0.20 -8.54
C LYS A 15 7.25 -0.95 -8.10
N GLY A 16 7.77 -2.16 -7.95
CA GLY A 16 6.94 -3.36 -7.73
C GLY A 16 6.06 -3.31 -6.48
N LYS A 17 6.47 -2.60 -5.42
CA LYS A 17 5.62 -2.37 -4.23
C LYS A 17 4.44 -1.44 -4.55
N VAL A 18 4.67 -0.37 -5.31
CA VAL A 18 3.64 0.56 -5.76
C VAL A 18 2.67 -0.14 -6.71
N GLU A 19 3.17 -0.87 -7.70
CA GLU A 19 2.34 -1.63 -8.65
C GLU A 19 1.48 -2.69 -7.95
N ARG A 20 2.05 -3.40 -6.96
CA ARG A 20 1.29 -4.34 -6.14
C ARG A 20 0.18 -3.65 -5.34
N CYS A 21 0.47 -2.50 -4.74
CA CYS A 21 -0.53 -1.70 -4.02
C CYS A 21 -1.68 -1.28 -4.94
N ILE A 22 -1.36 -0.75 -6.13
CA ILE A 22 -2.35 -0.37 -7.15
C ILE A 22 -3.23 -1.57 -7.51
N ARG A 23 -2.63 -2.74 -7.76
CA ARG A 23 -3.39 -3.94 -8.09
C ARG A 23 -4.33 -4.38 -6.96
N THR A 24 -3.85 -4.38 -5.72
CA THR A 24 -4.70 -4.69 -4.55
C THR A 24 -5.88 -3.71 -4.45
N PHE A 25 -5.65 -2.42 -4.61
CA PHE A 25 -6.72 -1.41 -4.61
C PHE A 25 -7.74 -1.66 -5.73
N VAL A 26 -7.27 -1.93 -6.95
CA VAL A 26 -8.17 -2.23 -8.08
C VAL A 26 -9.01 -3.47 -7.80
N GLU A 27 -8.39 -4.55 -7.32
CA GLU A 27 -9.04 -5.85 -7.15
C GLU A 27 -9.99 -5.90 -5.96
N GLU A 28 -9.61 -5.28 -4.84
CA GLU A 28 -10.35 -5.38 -3.58
C GLU A 28 -11.28 -4.20 -3.31
N TYR A 29 -11.10 -3.07 -3.98
CA TYR A 29 -11.93 -1.87 -3.80
C TYR A 29 -12.68 -1.48 -5.07
N LEU A 30 -11.99 -1.18 -6.17
CA LEU A 30 -12.66 -0.71 -7.40
C LEU A 30 -13.55 -1.78 -8.05
N ARG A 31 -13.23 -3.07 -7.93
CA ARG A 31 -14.14 -4.12 -8.43
C ARG A 31 -15.44 -4.19 -7.63
N LEU A 32 -15.45 -3.81 -6.35
CA LEU A 32 -16.67 -3.78 -5.53
C LEU A 32 -17.64 -2.69 -5.97
N GLN A 33 -17.17 -1.60 -6.57
CA GLN A 33 -18.03 -0.58 -7.21
C GLN A 33 -18.93 -1.15 -8.30
N LYS A 34 -18.60 -2.31 -8.88
CA LYS A 34 -19.47 -2.96 -9.89
C LYS A 34 -20.71 -3.63 -9.29
N VAL A 35 -20.71 -3.86 -7.98
CA VAL A 35 -21.74 -4.64 -7.27
C VAL A 35 -22.47 -3.78 -6.24
N PHE A 36 -21.78 -2.83 -5.62
CA PHE A 36 -22.32 -1.97 -4.57
C PHE A 36 -22.29 -0.51 -5.01
N ASP A 37 -23.41 0.18 -4.81
CA ASP A 37 -23.50 1.63 -4.96
C ASP A 37 -22.70 2.34 -3.85
N SER A 38 -22.26 3.57 -4.10
CA SER A 38 -21.60 4.45 -3.11
C SER A 38 -20.29 3.93 -2.49
N VAL A 39 -19.65 2.91 -3.07
CA VAL A 39 -18.33 2.44 -2.57
C VAL A 39 -17.31 3.58 -2.57
N ALA A 40 -17.37 4.54 -3.50
CA ALA A 40 -16.45 5.68 -3.56
C ALA A 40 -16.37 6.49 -2.24
N ASP A 41 -17.45 6.55 -1.48
CA ASP A 41 -17.52 7.25 -0.19
C ASP A 41 -16.78 6.48 0.93
N GLN A 42 -16.41 5.22 0.69
CA GLN A 42 -15.72 4.34 1.63
C GLN A 42 -14.19 4.32 1.41
N THR A 43 -13.65 5.25 0.61
CA THR A 43 -12.22 5.25 0.27
C THR A 43 -11.36 5.41 1.51
N GLU A 44 -11.75 6.32 2.41
CA GLU A 44 -11.03 6.57 3.66
C GLU A 44 -11.07 5.36 4.58
N ASP A 45 -12.23 4.69 4.70
CA ASP A 45 -12.39 3.47 5.48
C ASP A 45 -11.54 2.33 4.93
N PHE A 46 -11.47 2.18 3.61
CA PHE A 46 -10.57 1.21 2.97
C PHE A 46 -9.10 1.51 3.27
N VAL A 47 -8.68 2.78 3.18
CA VAL A 47 -7.31 3.21 3.50
C VAL A 47 -7.00 3.01 4.99
N TYR A 48 -7.96 3.25 5.87
CA TYR A 48 -7.79 2.98 7.29
C TYR A 48 -7.64 1.48 7.54
N TRP A 49 -8.52 0.66 6.96
CA TRP A 49 -8.52 -0.79 7.10
C TRP A 49 -7.21 -1.42 6.60
N ILE A 50 -6.76 -1.06 5.41
CA ILE A 50 -5.54 -1.65 4.81
C ILE A 50 -4.30 -1.33 5.65
N ASN A 51 -4.26 -0.18 6.33
CA ASN A 51 -3.11 0.25 7.11
C ASN A 51 -3.14 -0.23 8.57
N ASN A 52 -4.32 -0.30 9.18
CA ASN A 52 -4.45 -0.51 10.64
C ASN A 52 -5.12 -1.84 11.01
N SER A 53 -5.89 -2.45 10.11
CA SER A 53 -6.73 -3.61 10.43
C SER A 53 -6.36 -4.86 9.63
N ARG A 54 -5.61 -4.73 8.54
CA ARG A 54 -5.17 -5.85 7.71
C ARG A 54 -3.77 -6.33 8.10
N TYR A 55 -3.68 -7.54 8.62
CA TYR A 55 -2.39 -8.16 8.91
C TYR A 55 -1.66 -8.54 7.62
N HIS A 56 -0.41 -8.09 7.46
CA HIS A 56 0.41 -8.36 6.28
C HIS A 56 1.52 -9.37 6.60
N LEU A 57 1.41 -10.58 6.04
CA LEU A 57 2.40 -11.65 6.25
C LEU A 57 3.82 -11.24 5.87
N GLY A 58 3.99 -10.47 4.79
CA GLY A 58 5.31 -10.08 4.27
C GLY A 58 6.08 -9.09 5.16
N ILE A 59 5.42 -8.47 6.14
CA ILE A 59 6.03 -7.57 7.14
C ILE A 59 5.75 -8.04 8.57
N TYR A 60 5.07 -9.18 8.72
CA TYR A 60 4.64 -9.75 9.99
C TYR A 60 3.99 -8.71 10.93
N GLY A 61 3.02 -7.95 10.41
CA GLY A 61 2.38 -6.88 11.15
C GLY A 61 1.43 -6.03 10.31
N TYR A 62 1.04 -4.89 10.87
CA TYR A 62 0.20 -3.89 10.21
C TYR A 62 1.07 -2.78 9.59
N PRO A 63 0.76 -2.29 8.38
CA PRO A 63 1.55 -1.25 7.73
C PRO A 63 1.76 0.01 8.59
N ALA A 64 0.72 0.47 9.30
CA ALA A 64 0.80 1.61 10.19
C ALA A 64 1.80 1.37 11.32
N ASP A 65 1.78 0.19 11.95
CA ASP A 65 2.72 -0.16 13.01
C ASP A 65 4.16 -0.15 12.49
N VAL A 66 4.41 -0.72 11.31
CA VAL A 66 5.75 -0.76 10.73
C VAL A 66 6.26 0.64 10.41
N TYR A 67 5.41 1.53 9.90
CA TYR A 67 5.76 2.93 9.65
C TYR A 67 6.05 3.72 10.94
N LEU A 68 5.27 3.48 12.00
CA LEU A 68 5.38 4.19 13.27
C LEU A 68 6.47 3.64 14.20
N ARG A 69 6.91 2.39 13.99
CA ARG A 69 8.05 1.81 14.71
C ARG A 69 9.31 2.61 14.37
N LYS A 70 9.86 3.32 15.36
CA LYS A 70 11.13 4.05 15.30
C LYS A 70 12.38 3.14 15.20
N GLN A 71 12.27 1.95 14.61
CA GLN A 71 13.43 1.09 14.37
C GLN A 71 13.93 1.34 12.96
N ASN A 72 15.24 1.59 12.82
CA ASN A 72 15.91 1.72 11.54
C ASN A 72 15.75 0.41 10.74
N VAL A 73 14.75 0.36 9.85
CA VAL A 73 14.49 -0.81 9.00
C VAL A 73 15.46 -0.90 7.81
N THR A 74 16.69 -0.41 7.97
CA THR A 74 17.74 -0.46 6.95
C THR A 74 18.62 -1.70 7.01
N ASP A 75 18.51 -2.52 8.06
CA ASP A 75 19.28 -3.76 8.15
C ASP A 75 18.52 -4.90 7.47
N VAL A 76 18.71 -5.02 6.15
CA VAL A 76 18.54 -6.27 5.43
C VAL A 76 19.93 -6.86 5.26
N THR A 77 20.28 -7.81 6.15
CA THR A 77 21.44 -8.71 6.02
C THR A 77 21.29 -9.63 4.82
#